data_AF-A0A3M1H1H0-F1
#
_entry.id   AF-A0A3M1H1H0-F1
#
_cell.length_a   1.000
_cell.length_b   1.000
_cell.length_c   1.000
_cell.angle_alpha   90.00
_cell.angle_beta   90.00
_cell.angle_gamma   90.00
#
_symmetry.space_group_name_H-M   'P 1'
#
loop_
_entity.id
_entity.type
_entity.pdbx_description
1 polymer ?
#
loop_
_entity_poly.entity_id
_entity_poly.type
_entity_poly.pdbx_seq_one_letter_code
_entity_poly.pdbx_strand_id
1 'polypeptide(L)'
;MNCEKIKPHIPGYIDHELAEETIKEVELHLISCASCQKLRDAYLEDQKRVQKLKNLAVDPRFWQGYMAEIQEKLVAENIHREDIQISMITWATRMVLAATLLLGLYVWGTLKWSQERRIRNSGIQTTKNHPSQPSQKKNKIMESTLLVPEILQKGRADILSSKIPLMEREALRFESQKFKVRIVTPSTDFKKGSPNENEEMDF
;
A
#
# COMPACT_ATOMS: atom_id res chain seq x y z
N MET A 1 46.83 -32.41 7.91
CA MET A 1 45.57 -31.78 7.50
C MET A 1 45.79 -30.29 7.26
N ASN A 2 45.08 -29.68 6.30
CA ASN A 2 45.26 -28.29 5.90
C ASN A 2 44.44 -27.35 6.81
N CYS A 3 45.12 -26.45 7.54
CA CYS A 3 44.49 -25.46 8.41
C CYS A 3 43.50 -24.57 7.66
N GLU A 4 43.77 -24.26 6.38
CA GLU A 4 42.89 -23.41 5.56
C GLU A 4 41.52 -24.04 5.31
N LYS A 5 41.44 -25.38 5.31
CA LYS A 5 40.17 -26.09 5.20
C LYS A 5 39.40 -26.07 6.52
N ILE A 6 40.09 -26.13 7.66
CA ILE A 6 39.46 -26.24 8.98
C ILE A 6 39.03 -24.88 9.55
N LYS A 7 39.82 -23.82 9.32
CA LYS A 7 39.54 -22.48 9.85
C LYS A 7 38.11 -21.97 9.59
N PRO A 8 37.52 -22.12 8.38
CA PRO A 8 36.15 -21.67 8.11
C PRO A 8 35.08 -22.45 8.88
N HIS A 9 35.38 -23.68 9.31
CA HIS A 9 34.44 -24.53 10.03
C HIS A 9 34.46 -24.30 11.55
N ILE A 10 35.49 -23.66 12.10
CA ILE A 10 35.61 -23.43 13.56
C ILE A 10 34.41 -22.67 14.15
N PRO A 11 33.87 -21.60 13.53
CA PRO A 11 32.67 -20.93 14.05
C PRO A 11 31.46 -21.85 14.11
N GLY A 12 31.15 -22.56 13.02
CA GLY A 12 30.03 -23.52 12.98
C GLY A 12 30.23 -24.70 13.94
N TYR A 13 31.47 -25.09 14.22
CA TYR A 13 31.77 -26.10 15.24
C TYR A 13 31.40 -25.60 16.65
N ILE A 14 31.66 -24.33 16.97
CA ILE A 14 31.34 -23.71 18.27
C ILE A 14 29.83 -23.53 18.44
N ASP A 15 29.11 -23.16 17.37
CA ASP A 15 27.66 -22.96 17.41
C ASP A 15 26.86 -24.25 17.15
N HIS A 16 27.53 -25.40 17.00
CA HIS A 16 26.93 -26.71 16.70
C HIS A 16 26.11 -26.76 15.39
N GLU A 17 26.52 -26.01 14.38
CA GLU A 17 25.83 -25.88 13.09
C GLU A 17 26.46 -26.73 11.96
N LEU A 18 27.45 -27.57 12.27
CA LEU A 18 28.12 -28.44 11.30
C LEU A 18 27.48 -29.83 11.22
N ALA A 19 27.65 -30.48 10.07
CA ALA A 19 27.37 -31.91 9.91
C ALA A 19 28.34 -32.76 10.77
N GLU A 20 27.87 -33.92 11.24
CA GLU A 20 28.62 -34.80 12.14
C GLU A 20 29.99 -35.24 11.57
N GLU A 21 30.05 -35.44 10.26
CA GLU A 21 31.29 -35.77 9.53
C GLU A 21 32.33 -34.65 9.67
N THR A 22 31.91 -33.40 9.46
CA THR A 22 32.77 -32.22 9.55
C THR A 22 33.17 -31.92 11.00
N ILE A 23 32.29 -32.20 11.97
CA ILE A 23 32.62 -32.09 13.40
C ILE A 23 33.81 -33.01 13.74
N LYS A 24 33.76 -34.28 13.33
CA LYS A 24 34.85 -35.24 13.57
C LYS A 24 36.17 -34.78 12.94
N GLU A 25 36.11 -34.25 11.72
CA GLU A 25 37.31 -33.71 11.05
C GLU A 25 37.92 -32.52 11.79
N VAL A 26 37.07 -31.59 12.26
CA VAL A 26 37.50 -30.42 13.03
C VAL A 26 38.09 -30.86 14.38
N GLU A 27 37.46 -31.79 15.09
CA GLU A 27 37.96 -32.33 16.37
C GLU A 27 39.32 -33.00 16.22
N LEU A 28 39.48 -33.88 15.23
CA LEU A 28 40.75 -34.54 14.94
C LEU A 28 41.85 -33.51 14.63
N HIS A 29 41.52 -32.44 13.90
CA HIS A 29 42.49 -31.39 13.63
C HIS A 29 42.84 -30.57 14.88
N LEU A 30 41.84 -30.23 15.69
CA LEU A 30 42.03 -29.47 16.91
C LEU A 30 42.88 -30.21 17.94
N ILE A 31 42.92 -31.55 17.94
CA ILE A 31 43.82 -32.32 18.84
C ILE A 31 45.30 -32.03 18.55
N SER A 32 45.66 -31.86 17.27
CA SER A 32 47.07 -31.79 16.83
C SER A 32 47.55 -30.40 16.42
N CYS A 33 46.66 -29.43 16.21
CA CYS A 33 47.01 -28.13 15.65
C CYS A 33 46.81 -26.97 16.65
N ALA A 34 47.91 -26.53 17.27
CA ALA A 34 47.91 -25.44 18.26
C ALA A 34 47.40 -24.10 17.69
N SER A 35 47.60 -23.81 16.40
CA SER A 35 47.12 -22.56 15.80
C SER A 35 45.60 -22.54 15.65
N CYS A 36 44.99 -23.67 15.28
CA CYS A 36 43.54 -23.81 15.21
C CYS A 36 42.89 -23.89 16.59
N GLN A 37 43.57 -24.46 17.60
CA GLN A 37 43.13 -24.37 19.00
C GLN A 37 43.04 -22.92 19.48
N LYS A 38 44.10 -22.12 19.26
CA LYS A 38 44.10 -20.70 19.62
C LYS A 38 42.97 -19.93 18.94
N LEU A 39 42.70 -20.22 17.67
CA LEU A 39 41.61 -19.60 16.93
C LEU A 39 40.24 -19.97 17.52
N ARG A 40 40.00 -21.25 17.84
CA ARG A 40 38.79 -21.69 18.54
C ARG A 40 38.63 -20.95 19.87
N ASP A 41 39.71 -20.84 20.65
CA ASP A 41 39.66 -20.20 21.96
C ASP A 41 39.34 -18.71 21.86
N ALA A 42 39.86 -18.02 20.84
CA ALA A 42 39.50 -16.63 20.54
C ALA A 42 38.00 -16.50 20.23
N TYR A 43 37.44 -17.38 19.41
CA TYR A 43 35.99 -17.38 19.13
C TYR A 43 35.15 -17.68 20.39
N LEU A 44 35.58 -18.60 21.25
CA LEU A 44 34.90 -18.87 22.52
C LEU A 44 34.95 -17.67 23.47
N GLU A 45 36.05 -16.93 23.49
CA GLU A 45 36.16 -15.69 24.25
C GLU A 45 35.20 -14.62 23.70
N ASP A 46 35.14 -14.47 22.38
CA ASP A 46 34.20 -13.57 21.71
C ASP A 46 32.75 -13.92 22.01
N GLN A 47 32.39 -15.19 21.95
CA GLN A 47 31.06 -15.69 22.30
C GLN A 47 30.71 -15.34 23.75
N LYS A 48 31.65 -15.52 24.69
CA LYS A 48 31.49 -15.11 26.10
C LYS A 48 31.30 -13.60 26.24
N ARG A 49 32.04 -12.79 25.48
CA ARG A 49 31.88 -11.32 25.47
C ARG A 49 30.49 -10.93 24.99
N VAL A 50 30.02 -11.51 23.89
CA VAL A 50 28.68 -11.27 23.36
C VAL A 50 27.58 -11.74 24.31
N GLN A 51 27.75 -12.90 24.98
CA GLN A 51 26.79 -13.37 25.98
C GLN A 51 26.69 -12.42 27.18
N LYS A 52 27.81 -11.84 27.63
CA LYS A 52 27.78 -10.78 28.65
C LYS A 52 26.98 -9.57 28.17
N LEU A 53 27.09 -9.22 26.88
CA LEU A 53 26.32 -8.13 26.28
C LEU A 53 24.81 -8.42 26.20
N LYS A 54 24.43 -9.66 25.90
CA LYS A 54 23.01 -10.09 25.87
C LYS A 54 22.32 -9.91 27.22
N ASN A 55 23.07 -9.98 28.31
CA ASN A 55 22.55 -9.81 29.67
C ASN A 55 22.50 -8.34 30.11
N LEU A 56 22.90 -7.38 29.28
CA LEU A 56 22.59 -5.98 29.58
C LEU A 56 21.09 -5.78 29.44
N ALA A 57 20.44 -5.58 30.58
CA ALA A 57 19.06 -5.11 30.61
C ALA A 57 19.00 -3.76 29.90
N VAL A 58 18.32 -3.72 28.76
CA VAL A 58 17.96 -2.47 28.11
C VAL A 58 16.97 -1.76 29.02
N ASP A 59 17.23 -0.49 29.36
CA ASP A 59 16.31 0.32 30.18
C ASP A 59 14.92 0.30 29.52
N PRO A 60 13.84 -0.05 30.24
CA PRO A 60 12.48 -0.02 29.70
C PRO A 60 12.09 1.31 29.04
N ARG A 61 12.69 2.43 29.48
CA ARG A 61 12.49 3.77 28.89
C ARG A 61 13.04 3.89 27.47
N PHE A 62 14.09 3.14 27.13
CA PHE A 62 14.63 3.09 25.77
C PHE A 62 13.56 2.59 24.79
N TRP A 63 12.86 1.51 25.15
CA TRP A 63 11.80 0.95 24.30
C TRP A 63 10.62 1.90 24.15
N GLN A 64 10.27 2.65 25.19
CA GLN A 64 9.20 3.66 25.11
C GLN A 64 9.54 4.76 24.11
N GLY A 65 10.74 5.33 24.18
CA GLY A 65 11.20 6.35 23.22
C GLY A 65 11.28 5.83 21.78
N TYR A 66 11.85 4.63 21.62
CA TYR A 66 11.98 3.99 20.30
C TYR A 66 10.61 3.69 19.66
N MET A 67 9.65 3.18 20.43
CA MET A 67 8.31 2.90 19.94
C MET A 67 7.52 4.17 19.63
N ALA A 68 7.71 5.24 20.42
CA ALA A 68 7.11 6.53 20.14
C ALA A 68 7.60 7.10 18.79
N GLU A 69 8.90 7.02 18.50
CA GLU A 69 9.47 7.47 17.22
C GLU A 69 8.95 6.64 16.04
N ILE A 70 8.82 5.30 16.20
CA ILE A 70 8.22 4.44 15.17
C ILE A 70 6.77 4.82 14.92
N GLN A 71 5.99 5.03 15.98
CA GLN A 71 4.58 5.42 15.86
C GLN A 71 4.45 6.77 15.17
N GLU A 72 5.28 7.75 15.53
CA GLU A 72 5.30 9.07 14.89
C GLU A 72 5.55 8.96 13.38
N LYS A 73 6.54 8.16 12.97
CA LYS A 73 6.85 7.95 11.55
C LYS A 73 5.72 7.25 10.79
N LEU A 74 5.10 6.23 11.41
CA LEU A 74 3.98 5.51 10.80
C LEU A 74 2.73 6.39 10.67
N VAL A 75 2.44 7.22 11.69
CA VAL A 75 1.32 8.17 11.67
C VAL A 75 1.57 9.25 10.62
N ALA A 76 2.78 9.82 10.57
CA ALA A 76 3.14 10.83 9.57
C ALA A 76 3.03 10.31 8.13
N GLU A 77 3.47 9.07 7.88
CA GLU A 77 3.34 8.43 6.57
C GLU A 77 1.87 8.15 6.21
N ASN A 78 1.06 7.72 7.18
CA ASN A 78 -0.35 7.43 6.92
C ASN A 78 -1.16 8.72 6.63
N ILE A 79 -0.89 9.81 7.35
CA ILE A 79 -1.50 11.13 7.07
C ILE A 79 -1.16 11.57 5.64
N HIS A 80 0.09 11.43 5.22
CA HIS A 80 0.50 11.81 3.86
C HIS A 80 -0.24 11.01 2.78
N ARG A 81 -0.52 9.73 3.02
CA ARG A 81 -1.23 8.87 2.08
C ARG A 81 -2.72 9.19 2.00
N GLU A 82 -3.36 9.49 3.13
CA GLU A 82 -4.78 9.85 3.19
C GLU A 82 -5.05 11.21 2.50
N ASP A 83 -4.21 12.22 2.72
CA ASP A 83 -4.32 13.53 2.07
C ASP A 83 -4.21 13.44 0.54
N ILE A 84 -3.29 12.59 0.04
CA ILE A 84 -3.12 12.36 -1.40
C ILE A 84 -4.36 11.67 -2.00
N GLN A 85 -4.95 10.70 -1.32
CA GLN A 85 -6.14 10.00 -1.82
C GLN A 85 -7.38 10.88 -1.82
N ILE A 86 -7.62 11.63 -0.74
CA ILE A 86 -8.78 12.53 -0.64
C ILE A 86 -8.69 13.62 -1.72
N SER A 87 -7.49 14.18 -1.94
CA SER A 87 -7.24 15.12 -3.02
C SER A 87 -7.62 14.50 -4.38
N MET A 88 -7.10 13.33 -4.74
CA MET A 88 -7.42 12.71 -6.04
C MET A 88 -8.92 12.44 -6.24
N ILE A 89 -9.64 11.99 -5.21
CA ILE A 89 -11.09 11.73 -5.30
C ILE A 89 -11.88 13.03 -5.52
N THR A 90 -11.51 14.13 -4.85
CA THR A 90 -12.19 15.43 -5.04
C THR A 90 -11.97 16.01 -6.45
N TRP A 91 -10.80 15.80 -7.06
CA TRP A 91 -10.57 16.21 -8.46
C TRP A 91 -11.35 15.34 -9.45
N ALA A 92 -11.37 14.02 -9.27
CA ALA A 92 -12.09 13.11 -10.15
C ALA A 92 -13.60 13.40 -10.17
N THR A 93 -14.21 13.62 -9.01
CA THR A 93 -15.64 13.96 -8.89
C THR A 93 -16.00 15.27 -9.59
N ARG A 94 -15.15 16.31 -9.48
CA ARG A 94 -15.34 17.58 -10.21
C ARG A 94 -15.27 17.39 -11.72
N MET A 95 -14.36 16.56 -12.22
CA MET A 95 -14.24 16.27 -13.66
C MET A 95 -15.46 15.53 -14.19
N VAL A 96 -15.98 14.55 -13.44
CA VAL A 96 -17.20 13.81 -13.83
C VAL A 96 -18.42 14.74 -13.88
N LEU A 97 -18.59 15.61 -12.88
CA LEU A 97 -19.68 16.59 -12.86
C LEU A 97 -19.58 17.61 -14.01
N ALA A 98 -18.38 18.05 -14.35
CA ALA A 98 -18.17 18.95 -15.49
C ALA A 98 -18.52 18.25 -16.81
N ALA A 99 -18.11 16.99 -16.99
CA ALA A 99 -18.39 16.21 -18.20
C ALA A 99 -19.89 15.95 -18.37
N THR A 100 -20.61 15.63 -17.29
CA THR A 100 -22.07 15.41 -17.34
C THR A 100 -22.83 16.70 -17.66
N LEU A 101 -22.41 17.85 -17.13
CA LEU A 101 -22.98 19.15 -17.49
C LEU A 101 -22.75 19.49 -18.96
N LEU A 102 -21.55 19.27 -19.49
CA LEU A 102 -21.24 19.50 -20.90
C LEU A 102 -22.06 18.59 -21.83
N LEU A 103 -22.22 17.31 -21.48
CA LEU A 103 -23.08 16.39 -22.22
C LEU A 103 -24.54 16.83 -22.19
N GLY A 104 -25.04 17.28 -21.03
CA GLY A 104 -26.40 17.82 -20.89
C GLY A 104 -26.63 19.04 -21.78
N LEU A 105 -25.69 19.99 -21.79
CA LEU A 105 -25.74 21.18 -22.66
C LEU A 105 -25.68 20.81 -24.15
N TYR A 106 -24.85 19.84 -24.52
CA TYR A 106 -24.74 19.35 -25.90
C TYR A 106 -26.04 18.71 -26.39
N VAL A 107 -26.64 17.82 -25.59
CA VAL A 107 -27.94 17.18 -25.92
C VAL A 107 -29.05 18.23 -26.00
N TRP A 108 -29.09 19.19 -25.07
CA TRP A 108 -30.05 20.29 -25.12
C TRP A 108 -29.92 21.15 -26.39
N GLY A 109 -28.69 21.50 -26.76
CA GLY A 109 -28.40 22.29 -27.97
C GLY A 109 -28.84 21.59 -29.26
N THR A 110 -28.57 20.28 -29.38
CA THR A 110 -28.97 19.49 -30.55
C THR A 110 -30.49 19.31 -30.66
N LEU A 111 -31.19 19.15 -29.53
CA LEU A 111 -32.66 19.07 -29.49
C LEU A 111 -33.32 20.41 -29.87
N LYS A 112 -32.84 21.53 -29.32
CA LYS A 112 -33.36 22.86 -29.66
C LYS A 112 -33.16 23.17 -31.14
N TRP A 113 -31.98 22.89 -31.68
CA TRP A 113 -31.68 23.09 -33.10
C TRP A 113 -32.56 22.23 -34.02
N SER A 114 -32.93 21.02 -33.58
CA SER A 114 -33.88 20.15 -34.29
C SER A 114 -35.30 20.72 -34.31
N GLN A 115 -35.79 21.23 -33.17
CA GLN A 115 -37.10 21.87 -33.09
C GLN A 115 -37.20 23.12 -33.97
N GLU A 116 -36.16 23.96 -33.96
CA GLU A 116 -36.15 25.20 -34.72
C GLU A 116 -36.13 24.95 -36.23
N ARG A 117 -35.55 23.82 -36.68
CA ARG A 117 -35.66 23.35 -38.06
C ARG A 117 -37.05 22.83 -38.41
N ARG A 118 -37.79 22.20 -37.48
CA ARG A 118 -39.18 21.79 -37.76
C ARG A 118 -40.07 23.00 -37.99
N ILE A 119 -39.94 24.06 -37.17
CA ILE A 119 -40.74 25.29 -37.32
C ILE A 119 -40.42 26.02 -38.64
N ARG A 120 -39.14 26.00 -39.07
CA ARG A 120 -38.73 26.65 -40.33
C ARG A 120 -39.14 25.88 -41.60
N ASN A 121 -39.24 24.55 -41.53
CA ASN A 121 -39.65 23.71 -42.67
C ASN A 121 -41.16 23.51 -42.79
N SER A 122 -41.92 23.68 -41.70
CA SER A 122 -43.37 23.81 -41.77
C SER A 122 -43.73 25.21 -42.29
N GLY A 123 -43.41 25.48 -43.56
CA GLY A 123 -43.86 26.65 -44.28
C GLY A 123 -45.37 26.76 -44.18
N ILE A 124 -45.83 27.49 -43.16
CA ILE A 124 -47.19 27.98 -43.04
C ILE A 124 -47.35 28.94 -44.21
N GLN A 125 -48.01 28.46 -45.27
CA GLN A 125 -48.71 29.34 -46.19
C GLN A 125 -49.74 30.09 -45.34
N THR A 126 -49.42 31.32 -44.96
CA THR A 126 -50.42 32.26 -44.46
C THR A 126 -51.32 32.64 -45.63
N THR A 127 -52.33 31.80 -45.92
CA THR A 127 -53.47 32.21 -46.73
C THR A 127 -54.34 33.10 -45.84
N LYS A 128 -54.41 34.37 -46.21
CA LYS A 128 -55.37 35.34 -45.66
C LYS A 128 -56.77 34.83 -45.99
N ASN A 129 -57.55 34.42 -44.98
CA ASN A 129 -59.00 34.35 -45.09
C ASN A 129 -59.66 34.76 -43.76
N HIS A 130 -60.70 35.55 -43.92
CA HIS A 130 -61.45 36.35 -42.93
C HIS A 130 -62.57 35.48 -42.27
N PRO A 131 -63.45 35.99 -41.37
CA PRO A 131 -63.78 35.32 -40.11
C PRO A 131 -65.18 34.69 -40.10
N SER A 132 -65.36 33.65 -39.31
CA SER A 132 -66.71 33.26 -38.86
C SER A 132 -66.66 32.57 -37.50
N GLN A 133 -66.97 33.36 -36.47
CA GLN A 133 -67.56 32.94 -35.19
C GLN A 133 -68.99 32.39 -35.40
N PRO A 134 -69.69 31.87 -34.38
CA PRO A 134 -69.24 31.01 -33.27
C PRO A 134 -70.20 29.80 -33.09
N SER A 135 -69.82 28.78 -32.32
CA SER A 135 -70.79 28.14 -31.44
C SER A 135 -70.14 27.39 -30.29
N GLN A 136 -70.73 27.64 -29.13
CA GLN A 136 -70.33 27.20 -27.81
C GLN A 136 -70.54 25.68 -27.64
N LYS A 137 -69.63 25.00 -26.96
CA LYS A 137 -70.05 23.97 -26.02
C LYS A 137 -69.14 23.90 -24.81
N LYS A 138 -69.81 24.02 -23.68
CA LYS A 138 -69.36 24.18 -22.30
C LYS A 138 -68.80 22.88 -21.71
N ASN A 139 -67.99 23.08 -20.67
CA ASN A 139 -67.67 22.19 -19.54
C ASN A 139 -66.63 21.09 -19.86
N LYS A 140 -65.69 20.76 -18.97
CA LYS A 140 -65.78 20.76 -17.51
C LYS A 140 -64.38 20.81 -16.88
N ILE A 141 -64.28 21.63 -15.85
CA ILE A 141 -63.17 21.76 -14.88
C ILE A 141 -63.17 20.55 -13.94
N MET A 142 -61.98 20.03 -13.61
CA MET A 142 -61.57 19.31 -12.40
C MET A 142 -60.06 19.09 -12.59
N GLU A 143 -59.15 19.96 -12.15
CA GLU A 143 -58.78 20.35 -10.78
C GLU A 143 -58.58 19.18 -9.80
N SER A 144 -57.34 19.15 -9.29
CA SER A 144 -56.84 18.54 -8.06
C SER A 144 -56.87 17.01 -7.93
N THR A 145 -55.70 16.39 -7.75
CA THR A 145 -55.22 16.05 -6.39
C THR A 145 -53.85 15.38 -6.44
N LEU A 146 -52.96 16.02 -5.68
CA LEU A 146 -51.66 15.62 -5.19
C LEU A 146 -51.76 14.34 -4.35
N LEU A 147 -50.91 13.33 -4.55
CA LEU A 147 -50.54 12.37 -3.49
C LEU A 147 -49.21 11.67 -3.83
N VAL A 148 -48.23 11.96 -2.96
CA VAL A 148 -46.94 11.31 -2.72
C VAL A 148 -47.18 9.95 -2.05
N PRO A 149 -46.21 9.00 -2.06
CA PRO A 149 -46.49 7.56 -2.08
C PRO A 149 -46.70 6.97 -0.68
N GLU A 150 -47.60 6.00 -0.60
CA GLU A 150 -47.79 5.18 0.59
C GLU A 150 -47.03 3.86 0.46
N ILE A 151 -46.26 3.64 1.52
CA ILE A 151 -45.41 2.51 1.82
C ILE A 151 -46.29 1.28 2.00
N LEU A 152 -46.02 0.19 1.28
CA LEU A 152 -46.52 -1.13 1.69
C LEU A 152 -45.37 -2.13 1.82
N GLN A 153 -45.00 -2.32 3.07
CA GLN A 153 -44.29 -3.48 3.59
C GLN A 153 -44.96 -4.78 3.13
N LYS A 154 -44.19 -5.70 2.55
CA LYS A 154 -44.44 -7.14 2.73
C LYS A 154 -43.19 -7.95 2.38
N GLY A 155 -42.72 -8.73 3.36
CA GLY A 155 -41.88 -9.91 3.10
C GLY A 155 -40.51 -9.92 3.75
N ARG A 156 -40.46 -10.01 5.09
CA ARG A 156 -39.28 -10.47 5.83
C ARG A 156 -39.68 -11.64 6.73
N ALA A 157 -39.42 -12.85 6.23
CA ALA A 157 -39.34 -14.15 6.88
C ALA A 157 -38.96 -15.07 5.70
N ASP A 158 -37.78 -15.64 5.56
CA ASP A 158 -36.92 -16.30 6.53
C ASP A 158 -35.46 -16.20 6.06
N ILE A 159 -34.52 -16.29 7.00
CA ILE A 159 -33.24 -17.02 6.94
C ILE A 159 -32.51 -16.60 8.22
N LEU A 160 -32.79 -17.35 9.28
CA LEU A 160 -31.85 -17.55 10.36
C LEU A 160 -30.77 -18.53 9.86
N SER A 161 -29.58 -18.42 10.45
CA SER A 161 -28.49 -19.39 10.43
C SER A 161 -27.36 -19.15 9.42
N SER A 162 -26.48 -18.22 9.76
CA SER A 162 -25.08 -18.56 10.07
C SER A 162 -24.33 -17.31 10.51
N LYS A 163 -24.08 -17.22 11.82
CA LYS A 163 -23.08 -16.31 12.40
C LYS A 163 -21.71 -16.80 11.96
N ILE A 164 -21.08 -16.10 11.03
CA ILE A 164 -19.62 -16.05 10.91
C ILE A 164 -19.27 -14.56 11.00
N PRO A 165 -18.51 -14.11 12.03
CA PRO A 165 -18.19 -12.71 12.17
C PRO A 165 -17.30 -12.26 11.00
N LEU A 166 -17.78 -11.24 10.29
CA LEU A 166 -17.20 -10.67 9.07
C LEU A 166 -15.83 -9.96 9.28
N MET A 167 -15.20 -10.13 10.43
CA MET A 167 -13.94 -9.47 10.81
C MET A 167 -12.69 -10.31 10.49
N GLU A 168 -12.85 -11.57 10.08
CA GLU A 168 -11.71 -12.49 9.89
C GLU A 168 -11.27 -12.67 8.43
N ARG A 169 -12.03 -12.13 7.47
CA ARG A 169 -11.69 -12.20 6.03
C ARG A 169 -10.73 -11.10 5.56
N GLU A 170 -10.53 -10.04 6.34
CA GLU A 170 -9.62 -8.95 6.00
C GLU A 170 -8.21 -9.15 6.56
N ALA A 171 -8.04 -9.97 7.62
CA ALA A 171 -6.71 -10.29 8.16
C ALA A 171 -5.84 -11.10 7.17
N LEU A 172 -6.44 -12.02 6.41
CA LEU A 172 -5.69 -12.86 5.45
C LEU A 172 -5.36 -12.17 4.13
N ARG A 173 -5.92 -10.97 3.85
CA ARG A 173 -5.61 -10.22 2.62
C ARG A 173 -4.48 -9.19 2.83
N PHE A 174 -4.14 -8.87 4.09
CA PHE A 174 -3.04 -7.96 4.41
C PHE A 174 -1.67 -8.64 4.51
N GLU A 175 -1.59 -9.97 4.66
CA GLU A 175 -0.31 -10.69 4.77
C GLU A 175 0.40 -10.89 3.43
N SER A 176 -0.31 -10.87 2.29
CA SER A 176 0.31 -11.17 0.99
C SER A 176 0.99 -9.97 0.30
N GLN A 177 0.89 -8.76 0.85
CA GLN A 177 1.51 -7.55 0.25
C GLN A 177 2.74 -7.01 0.99
N LYS A 178 3.15 -7.62 2.11
CA LYS A 178 4.22 -7.04 2.97
C LYS A 178 5.66 -7.50 2.70
N PHE A 179 5.91 -8.33 1.68
CA PHE A 179 7.28 -8.77 1.39
C PHE A 179 7.69 -8.53 -0.07
N LYS A 180 7.94 -7.26 -0.39
CA LYS A 180 8.87 -6.88 -1.47
C LYS A 180 9.97 -6.02 -0.87
N VAL A 181 10.80 -6.64 -0.02
CA VAL A 181 12.03 -6.05 0.49
C VAL A 181 12.97 -5.89 -0.71
N ARG A 182 13.08 -4.67 -1.21
CA ARG A 182 14.10 -4.30 -2.20
C ARG A 182 15.42 -4.20 -1.44
N ILE A 183 16.20 -5.27 -1.47
CA ILE A 183 17.56 -5.27 -0.91
C ILE A 183 18.36 -4.30 -1.78
N VAL A 184 18.61 -3.10 -1.26
CA VAL A 184 19.54 -2.14 -1.86
C VAL A 184 20.93 -2.67 -1.54
N THR A 185 21.59 -3.25 -2.53
CA THR A 185 23.01 -3.60 -2.43
C THR A 185 23.83 -2.32 -2.31
N PRO A 186 24.68 -2.16 -1.28
CA PRO A 186 25.63 -1.05 -1.24
C PRO A 186 26.65 -1.22 -2.38
N SER A 187 26.71 -0.24 -3.27
CA SER A 187 27.74 -0.13 -4.30
C SER A 187 29.10 0.06 -3.65
N THR A 188 29.94 -0.98 -3.72
CA THR A 188 31.33 -0.95 -3.29
C THR A 188 32.18 -0.18 -4.31
N ASP A 189 32.19 1.15 -4.23
CA ASP A 189 33.24 1.97 -4.82
C ASP A 189 34.33 2.23 -3.77
N PHE A 190 35.08 1.18 -3.46
CA PHE A 190 36.32 1.29 -2.70
C PHE A 190 37.42 1.81 -3.64
N LYS A 191 37.56 3.13 -3.68
CA LYS A 191 38.63 3.84 -4.38
C LYS A 191 39.97 3.47 -3.72
N LYS A 192 40.80 2.67 -4.40
CA LYS A 192 42.20 2.42 -4.03
C LYS A 192 42.95 3.76 -4.00
N GLY A 193 43.22 4.28 -2.82
CA GLY A 193 44.23 5.31 -2.58
C GLY A 193 45.59 4.63 -2.42
N SER A 194 46.50 4.96 -3.33
CA SER A 194 47.92 4.57 -3.35
C SER A 194 48.61 4.88 -2.02
N PRO A 195 49.52 4.02 -1.51
CA PRO A 195 50.49 4.45 -0.52
C PRO A 195 51.47 5.42 -1.20
N ASN A 196 51.67 6.58 -0.60
CA ASN A 196 52.71 7.51 -0.97
C ASN A 196 53.97 7.05 -0.22
N GLU A 197 54.88 6.38 -0.91
CA GLU A 197 56.28 6.30 -0.50
C GLU A 197 56.82 7.73 -0.57
N ASN A 198 57.25 8.29 0.56
CA ASN A 198 58.24 9.35 0.72
C ASN A 198 58.16 9.85 2.17
N GLU A 199 58.82 9.14 3.10
CA GLU A 199 59.37 9.79 4.28
C GLU A 199 60.88 9.62 4.21
N GLU A 200 61.49 10.69 3.72
CA GLU A 200 62.90 11.00 3.80
C GLU A 200 63.38 10.89 5.25
N MET A 201 64.42 10.10 5.38
CA MET A 201 65.33 10.06 6.51
C MET A 201 66.19 11.33 6.43
N ASP A 202 66.06 12.23 7.39
CA ASP A 202 67.04 13.29 7.62
C ASP A 202 67.02 13.78 9.08
N PHE A 203 68.22 13.67 9.68
CA PHE A 203 68.73 14.17 10.98
C PHE A 203 68.43 13.40 12.27
#